data_AF-A0AAD4VR06-F1
#
_entry.id   AF-A0AAD4VR06-F1
#
_cell.length_a   1.000
_cell.length_b   1.000
_cell.length_c   1.000
_cell.angle_alpha   90.00
_cell.angle_beta   90.00
_cell.angle_gamma   90.00
#
_symmetry.space_group_name_H-M   'P 1'
#
loop_
_entity.id
_entity.type
_entity.pdbx_description
1 polymer ?
#
loop_
_entity_poly.entity_id
_entity_poly.type
_entity_poly.pdbx_seq_one_letter_code
_entity_poly.pdbx_strand_id
1 'polypeptide(L)'
;MSKDCVQRINKVGKKSLPSGMTRGMEIEVNSAIITQDDWRNPIMSYLQYPTLPSEKKVRIMALNYLMWNGDLGRKSKDEPTMIKDCIDYSKGCEACQRHDPIQQTPLVPMNPVVKPWPFRGWAMDLISKIYPASSKQHCFIIVATDYFTKWVEAKPVKSITFQEIITFIEEQIIQRFGIPESITTDRASSFMSGEMLDMAEAFKFKLLQSTPYYAQANG
;
A
#
# COMPACT_ATOMS: atom_id res chain seq x y z
N MET A 1 63.03 3.22 7.52
CA MET A 1 62.10 3.02 6.38
C MET A 1 60.71 2.91 6.97
N SER A 2 59.90 3.96 7.03
CA SER A 2 59.27 4.73 5.94
C SER A 2 57.77 4.44 5.94
N LYS A 3 57.00 5.45 6.39
CA LYS A 3 55.74 5.98 5.83
C LYS A 3 54.50 5.07 5.88
N ASP A 4 53.28 5.53 6.15
CA ASP A 4 52.69 6.86 6.32
C ASP A 4 51.26 6.69 6.88
N CYS A 5 50.67 7.80 7.35
CA CYS A 5 49.22 8.05 7.52
C CYS A 5 48.54 7.36 8.72
N VAL A 6 47.83 8.05 9.63
CA VAL A 6 46.92 9.17 9.40
C VAL A 6 46.94 10.12 10.59
N GLN A 7 47.44 11.33 10.38
CA GLN A 7 46.87 12.49 11.05
C GLN A 7 45.47 12.70 10.51
N ARG A 8 44.45 12.74 11.37
CA ARG A 8 43.36 13.69 11.16
C ARG A 8 42.76 14.11 12.49
N ILE A 9 43.33 15.23 12.93
CA ILE A 9 42.78 16.15 13.91
C ILE A 9 41.33 16.46 13.51
N ASN A 10 40.34 16.00 14.27
CA ASN A 10 39.04 16.65 14.25
C ASN A 10 39.17 17.94 15.06
N LYS A 11 39.66 18.95 14.34
CA LYS A 11 39.76 20.33 14.77
C LYS A 11 38.33 20.78 15.00
N VAL A 12 37.83 20.68 16.23
CA VAL A 12 36.61 21.43 16.60
C VAL A 12 37.04 22.88 16.75
N GLY A 13 37.27 23.53 15.62
CA GLY A 13 37.16 24.97 15.56
C GLY A 13 35.70 25.27 15.87
N LYS A 14 35.40 25.70 17.09
CA LYS A 14 34.30 26.65 17.23
C LYS A 14 34.67 27.76 16.25
N LYS A 15 33.87 27.97 15.20
CA LYS A 15 33.90 29.24 14.49
C LYS A 15 33.53 30.28 15.55
N SER A 16 34.54 30.85 16.20
CA SER A 16 34.36 32.02 17.03
C SER A 16 33.76 33.08 16.11
N LEU A 17 32.61 33.61 16.50
CA LEU A 17 32.14 34.87 15.95
C LEU A 17 33.33 35.85 15.94
N PRO A 18 33.47 36.72 14.93
CA PRO A 18 34.66 37.56 14.72
C PRO A 18 35.10 38.40 15.94
N SER A 19 34.23 38.55 16.94
CA SER A 19 34.46 39.29 18.19
C SER A 19 35.34 38.59 19.24
N GLY A 20 35.58 37.28 19.13
CA GLY A 20 36.39 36.53 20.12
C GLY A 20 37.90 36.62 19.88
N MET A 21 38.31 36.58 18.60
CA MET A 21 39.72 36.64 18.20
C MET A 21 40.37 38.00 18.49
N THR A 22 39.56 39.06 18.54
CA THR A 22 39.99 40.44 18.86
C THR A 22 40.29 40.66 20.35
N ARG A 23 39.98 39.70 21.24
CA ARG A 23 40.13 39.85 22.70
C ARG A 23 41.25 39.02 23.34
N GLY A 24 42.09 38.35 22.55
CA GLY A 24 43.27 37.66 23.08
C GLY A 24 42.97 36.56 24.11
N MET A 25 41.77 35.96 24.09
CA MET A 25 41.45 34.85 24.98
C MET A 25 42.18 33.58 24.52
N GLU A 26 43.20 33.16 25.27
CA GLU A 26 43.80 31.83 25.11
C GLU A 26 42.77 30.75 25.42
N ILE A 27 42.62 29.81 24.49
CA ILE A 27 41.72 28.67 24.62
C ILE A 27 42.53 27.51 25.19
N GLU A 28 42.32 27.17 26.46
CA GLU A 28 42.83 25.93 27.03
C GLU A 28 42.10 24.73 26.40
N VAL A 29 42.85 23.93 25.65
CA VAL A 29 42.38 22.66 25.09
C VAL A 29 42.73 21.54 26.06
N ASN A 30 41.79 21.13 26.89
CA ASN A 30 41.95 19.94 27.72
C ASN A 30 41.69 18.68 26.87
N SER A 31 42.74 17.89 26.63
CA SER A 31 42.62 16.54 26.06
C SER A 31 42.51 15.51 27.18
N ALA A 32 41.39 14.79 27.24
CA ALA A 32 41.22 13.66 28.15
C ALA A 32 41.66 12.36 27.45
N ILE A 33 42.43 11.53 28.14
CA ILE A 33 42.84 10.19 27.68
C ILE A 33 41.62 9.26 27.79
N ILE A 34 41.22 8.61 26.68
CA ILE A 34 40.10 7.66 26.63
C ILE A 34 40.49 6.42 27.46
N THR A 35 39.84 6.22 28.60
CA THR A 35 40.02 5.03 29.43
C THR A 35 39.13 3.88 28.95
N GLN A 36 39.49 2.65 29.30
CA GLN A 36 38.76 1.42 28.92
C GLN A 36 37.32 1.40 29.45
N ASP A 37 37.02 2.25 30.44
CA ASP A 37 35.74 2.40 31.14
C ASP A 37 34.92 3.62 30.65
N ASP A 38 35.10 4.03 29.39
CA ASP A 38 34.27 5.10 28.80
C ASP A 38 32.82 4.61 28.64
N TRP A 39 31.89 5.31 29.28
CA TRP A 39 30.44 5.06 29.22
C TRP A 39 29.88 5.07 27.78
N ARG A 40 30.61 5.65 26.82
CA ARG A 40 30.26 5.65 25.39
C ARG A 40 30.49 4.31 24.72
N ASN A 41 31.46 3.52 25.19
CA ASN A 41 31.87 2.27 24.52
C ASN A 41 30.72 1.28 24.35
N PRO A 42 29.86 1.01 25.37
CA PRO A 42 28.71 0.14 25.19
C PRO A 42 27.68 0.68 24.18
N ILE A 43 27.50 2.00 24.12
CA ILE A 43 26.57 2.66 23.19
C ILE A 43 27.10 2.58 21.76
N MET A 44 28.38 2.86 21.55
CA MET A 44 29.04 2.76 20.25
C MET A 44 29.02 1.32 19.72
N SER A 45 29.34 0.35 20.58
CA SER A 45 29.30 -1.07 20.23
C SER A 45 27.89 -1.52 19.83
N TYR A 46 26.86 -1.11 20.57
CA TYR A 46 25.48 -1.41 20.22
C TYR A 46 25.04 -0.77 18.89
N LEU A 47 25.42 0.49 18.63
CA LEU A 47 25.07 1.17 17.37
C LEU A 47 25.78 0.56 16.15
N GLN A 48 26.98 0.00 16.32
CA GLN A 48 27.72 -0.69 15.26
C GLN A 48 27.23 -2.13 15.06
N TYR A 49 26.82 -2.82 16.13
CA TYR A 49 26.44 -4.23 16.12
C TYR A 49 25.14 -4.49 16.91
N PRO A 50 23.97 -4.03 16.41
CA PRO A 50 22.71 -4.04 17.15
C PRO A 50 22.13 -5.44 17.40
N THR A 51 22.65 -6.46 16.69
CA THR A 51 22.24 -7.86 16.82
C THR A 51 22.91 -8.58 17.99
N LEU A 52 23.94 -7.98 18.61
CA LEU A 52 24.63 -8.57 19.76
C LEU A 52 23.82 -8.38 21.06
N PRO A 53 23.89 -9.34 22.01
CA PRO A 53 23.28 -9.20 23.31
C PRO A 53 23.80 -7.94 24.01
N SER A 54 22.88 -7.06 24.40
CA SER A 54 23.19 -5.79 25.06
C SER A 54 22.23 -5.51 26.19
N GLU A 55 22.73 -4.83 27.23
CA GLU A 55 21.92 -4.43 28.36
C GLU A 55 20.77 -3.52 27.93
N LYS A 56 19.60 -3.68 28.56
CA LYS A 56 18.41 -2.88 28.26
C LYS A 56 18.67 -1.37 28.42
N LYS A 57 19.48 -0.98 29.40
CA LYS A 57 19.85 0.43 29.66
C LYS A 57 20.65 1.04 28.50
N VAL A 58 21.60 0.29 27.94
CA VAL A 58 22.41 0.71 26.79
C VAL A 58 21.54 0.91 25.56
N ARG A 59 20.63 -0.04 25.29
CA ARG A 59 19.69 0.06 24.16
C ARG A 59 18.80 1.30 24.23
N ILE A 60 18.29 1.61 25.42
CA ILE A 60 17.46 2.80 25.64
C ILE A 60 18.29 4.08 25.50
N MET A 61 19.49 4.12 26.07
CA MET A 61 20.37 5.28 25.95
C MET A 61 20.77 5.55 24.50
N ALA A 62 21.07 4.50 23.73
CA ALA A 62 21.50 4.60 22.34
C ALA A 62 20.46 5.27 21.41
N LEU A 63 19.17 5.29 21.79
CA LEU A 63 18.13 5.98 21.03
C LEU A 63 18.40 7.49 20.87
N ASN A 64 19.15 8.08 21.79
CA ASN A 64 19.49 9.52 21.82
C ASN A 64 20.82 9.84 21.12
N TYR A 65 21.47 8.87 20.50
CA TYR A 65 22.77 9.04 19.87
C TYR A 65 22.77 8.46 18.45
N LEU A 66 23.70 8.94 17.62
CA LEU A 66 23.97 8.43 16.28
C LEU A 66 25.48 8.33 16.08
N MET A 67 25.90 7.36 15.27
CA MET A 67 27.29 7.22 14.84
C MET A 67 27.46 7.88 13.47
N TRP A 68 28.42 8.81 13.35
CA TRP A 68 28.74 9.48 12.10
C TRP A 68 30.25 9.53 11.89
N ASN A 69 30.76 8.93 10.82
CA ASN A 69 32.19 8.88 10.49
C ASN A 69 33.11 8.41 11.64
N GLY A 70 32.63 7.50 12.49
CA GLY A 70 33.38 6.99 13.64
C GLY A 70 33.19 7.78 14.94
N ASP A 71 32.52 8.93 14.89
CA ASP A 71 32.24 9.76 16.05
C ASP A 71 30.80 9.54 16.58
N LEU A 72 30.64 9.50 17.90
CA LEU A 72 29.33 9.40 18.56
C LEU A 72 28.74 10.80 18.76
N GLY A 73 27.68 11.13 18.02
CA GLY A 73 26.92 12.36 18.16
C GLY A 73 25.67 12.16 19.02
N ARG A 74 25.31 13.16 19.86
CA ARG A 74 24.02 13.18 20.54
C ARG A 74 22.97 13.78 19.60
N LYS A 75 21.86 13.08 19.43
CA LYS A 75 20.69 13.58 18.69
C LYS A 75 20.15 14.83 19.36
N SER A 76 19.99 15.91 18.61
CA SER A 76 19.35 17.12 19.12
C SER A 76 17.86 16.85 19.34
N LYS A 77 17.23 17.63 20.23
CA LYS A 77 15.79 17.54 20.51
C LYS A 77 14.93 17.86 19.26
N ASP A 78 15.55 18.42 18.23
CA ASP A 78 14.94 18.90 16.99
C ASP A 78 15.06 17.88 15.84
N GLU A 79 15.55 16.67 16.09
CA GLU A 79 15.58 15.55 15.14
C GLU A 79 14.21 14.83 14.89
N PRO A 80 13.03 15.46 15.04
CA PRO A 80 11.86 15.08 14.25
C PRO A 80 11.85 15.71 12.84
N THR A 81 12.82 16.55 12.51
CA THR A 81 12.80 17.40 11.31
C THR A 81 13.28 16.72 10.05
N MET A 82 14.37 15.96 10.03
CA MET A 82 14.91 15.44 8.76
C MET A 82 13.91 14.53 7.99
N ILE A 83 13.24 13.61 8.68
CA ILE A 83 12.22 12.76 8.04
C ILE A 83 11.03 13.62 7.58
N LYS A 84 10.61 14.58 8.40
CA LYS A 84 9.52 15.50 8.06
C LYS A 84 9.86 16.39 6.86
N ASP A 85 11.08 16.91 6.81
CA ASP A 85 11.61 17.76 5.74
C ASP A 85 11.78 16.96 4.44
N CYS A 86 12.23 15.71 4.52
CA CYS A 86 12.27 14.80 3.37
C CYS A 86 10.86 14.50 2.83
N ILE A 87 9.88 14.30 3.73
CA ILE A 87 8.46 14.09 3.36
C ILE A 87 7.87 15.37 2.76
N ASP A 88 8.12 16.54 3.34
CA ASP A 88 7.56 17.80 2.86
C ASP A 88 8.21 18.22 1.53
N TYR A 89 9.50 17.92 1.34
CA TYR A 89 10.20 18.09 0.07
C TYR A 89 9.67 17.14 -1.01
N SER A 90 9.46 15.85 -0.70
CA SER A 90 8.93 14.88 -1.68
C SER A 90 7.50 15.22 -2.09
N LYS A 91 6.67 15.75 -1.17
CA LYS A 91 5.35 16.30 -1.47
C LYS A 91 5.39 17.52 -2.38
N GLY A 92 6.46 18.31 -2.41
CA GLY A 92 6.59 19.47 -3.31
C GLY A 92 7.19 19.15 -4.68
N CYS A 93 7.82 17.98 -4.84
CA CYS A 93 8.55 17.61 -6.04
C CYS A 93 7.66 16.89 -7.07
N GLU A 94 7.40 17.54 -8.21
CA GLU A 94 6.60 16.97 -9.31
C GLU A 94 7.19 15.66 -9.86
N ALA A 95 8.52 15.59 -10.00
CA ALA A 95 9.19 14.39 -10.48
C ALA A 95 9.05 13.23 -9.50
N CYS A 96 9.08 13.50 -8.19
CA CYS A 96 8.78 12.48 -7.19
C CYS A 96 7.30 12.08 -7.29
N GLN A 97 6.35 13.01 -7.22
CA GLN A 97 4.92 12.69 -7.28
C GLN A 97 4.50 11.89 -8.53
N ARG A 98 5.13 12.13 -9.68
CA ARG A 98 4.82 11.45 -10.94
C ARG A 98 5.38 10.02 -11.01
N HIS A 99 6.52 9.76 -10.37
CA HIS A 99 7.26 8.50 -10.49
C HIS A 99 7.31 7.69 -9.18
N ASP A 100 6.83 8.23 -8.07
CA ASP A 100 6.67 7.50 -6.81
C ASP A 100 5.71 6.33 -7.09
N PRO A 101 6.03 5.09 -6.68
CA PRO A 101 5.05 4.02 -6.70
C PRO A 101 3.83 4.45 -5.89
N ILE A 102 2.76 4.79 -6.60
CA ILE A 102 1.44 5.05 -6.01
C ILE A 102 1.16 3.86 -5.09
N GLN A 103 1.08 4.09 -3.77
CA GLN A 103 0.54 3.08 -2.87
C GLN A 103 -0.85 2.75 -3.37
N GLN A 104 -1.03 1.59 -4.01
CA GLN A 104 -2.32 1.08 -4.48
C GLN A 104 -3.19 0.58 -3.32
N THR A 105 -3.00 1.11 -2.11
CA THR A 105 -3.90 0.82 -1.01
C THR A 105 -5.05 1.81 -1.11
N PRO A 106 -6.29 1.36 -1.39
CA PRO A 106 -7.42 2.26 -1.46
C PRO A 106 -7.55 3.06 -0.16
N LEU A 107 -7.73 4.38 -0.30
CA LEU A 107 -7.86 5.34 0.81
C LEU A 107 -9.08 5.05 1.71
N VAL A 108 -9.97 4.18 1.26
CA VAL A 108 -11.22 3.79 1.93
C VAL A 108 -11.27 2.26 1.99
N PRO A 109 -11.52 1.64 3.16
CA PRO A 109 -11.76 0.22 3.24
C PRO A 109 -12.94 -0.16 2.34
N MET A 110 -12.77 -1.24 1.57
CA MET A 110 -13.84 -1.78 0.74
C MET A 110 -15.05 -2.11 1.62
N ASN A 111 -16.23 -1.64 1.24
CA ASN A 111 -17.48 -2.06 1.88
C ASN A 111 -17.98 -3.30 1.15
N PRO A 112 -17.78 -4.52 1.67
CA PRO A 112 -18.28 -5.72 1.01
C PRO A 112 -19.81 -5.67 0.97
N VAL A 113 -20.38 -6.06 -0.17
CA VAL A 113 -21.83 -6.28 -0.27
C VAL A 113 -22.15 -7.54 0.52
N VAL A 114 -22.52 -7.39 1.79
CA VAL A 114 -22.94 -8.51 2.63
C VAL A 114 -24.44 -8.74 2.40
N LYS A 115 -24.77 -9.90 1.83
CA LYS A 115 -26.15 -10.38 1.74
C LYS A 115 -26.37 -11.43 2.85
N PRO A 116 -27.30 -11.23 3.79
CA PRO A 116 -27.44 -12.11 4.95
C PRO A 116 -28.17 -13.45 4.66
N TRP A 117 -28.66 -13.65 3.44
CA TRP A 117 -29.48 -14.81 3.07
C TRP A 117 -29.03 -15.40 1.71
N PRO A 118 -29.05 -16.73 1.54
CA PRO A 118 -28.79 -17.40 0.27
C PRO A 118 -29.64 -16.84 -0.87
N PHE A 119 -29.04 -16.72 -2.06
CA PHE A 119 -29.70 -16.42 -3.34
C PHE A 119 -30.40 -15.06 -3.44
N ARG A 120 -30.25 -14.20 -2.43
CA ARG A 120 -30.82 -12.84 -2.43
C ARG A 120 -29.99 -11.86 -3.23
N GLY A 121 -28.70 -12.10 -3.42
CA GLY A 121 -27.89 -11.22 -4.23
C GLY A 121 -26.86 -11.96 -5.04
N TRP A 122 -26.77 -11.59 -6.31
CA TRP A 122 -25.85 -12.21 -7.26
C TRP A 122 -24.87 -11.17 -7.80
N ALA A 123 -23.61 -11.56 -7.92
CA ALA A 123 -22.62 -10.87 -8.74
C ALA A 123 -22.58 -11.54 -10.12
N MET A 124 -22.78 -10.78 -11.18
CA MET A 124 -22.73 -11.26 -12.56
C MET A 124 -21.52 -10.68 -13.29
N ASP A 125 -20.86 -11.53 -14.06
CA ASP A 125 -19.66 -11.20 -14.83
C ASP A 125 -19.67 -11.90 -16.20
N LEU A 126 -18.93 -11.34 -17.15
CA LEU A 126 -18.76 -11.86 -18.50
C LEU A 126 -17.30 -12.20 -18.74
N ILE A 127 -17.03 -13.49 -18.91
CA ILE A 127 -15.71 -13.92 -19.37
C ILE A 127 -15.59 -13.54 -20.85
N SER A 128 -14.57 -12.74 -21.13
CA SER A 128 -14.23 -12.24 -22.46
C SER A 128 -13.92 -13.37 -23.45
N LYS A 129 -13.69 -13.01 -24.71
CA LYS A 129 -13.64 -13.97 -25.81
C LYS A 129 -12.53 -15.01 -25.61
N ILE A 130 -12.93 -16.27 -25.47
CA ILE A 130 -12.08 -17.44 -25.30
C ILE A 130 -11.66 -17.96 -26.69
N TYR A 131 -10.37 -18.22 -26.84
CA TYR A 131 -9.79 -18.82 -28.04
C TYR A 131 -8.92 -20.05 -27.68
N PRO A 132 -8.98 -21.14 -28.47
CA PRO A 132 -9.92 -21.36 -29.58
C PRO A 132 -11.37 -21.52 -29.09
N ALA A 133 -12.34 -21.25 -29.96
CA ALA A 133 -13.73 -21.49 -29.63
C ALA A 133 -13.99 -23.00 -29.41
N SER A 134 -15.01 -23.33 -28.62
CA SER A 134 -15.43 -24.73 -28.45
C SER A 134 -15.89 -25.38 -29.76
N SER A 135 -16.03 -26.71 -29.79
CA SER A 135 -16.57 -27.44 -30.95
C SER A 135 -17.97 -26.96 -31.39
N LYS A 136 -18.74 -26.38 -30.45
CA LYS A 136 -20.06 -25.77 -30.70
C LYS A 136 -19.99 -24.25 -30.95
N GLN A 137 -18.80 -23.69 -31.13
CA GLN A 137 -18.53 -22.27 -31.38
C GLN A 137 -18.88 -21.32 -30.22
N HIS A 138 -19.11 -21.81 -29.01
CA HIS A 138 -19.16 -20.93 -27.83
C HIS A 138 -17.77 -20.34 -27.58
N CYS A 139 -17.72 -19.03 -27.38
CA CYS A 139 -16.49 -18.29 -27.15
C CYS A 139 -16.60 -17.27 -26.02
N PHE A 140 -17.72 -17.23 -25.29
CA PHE A 140 -17.89 -16.40 -24.09
C PHE A 140 -18.57 -17.23 -23.00
N ILE A 141 -18.47 -16.79 -21.74
CA ILE A 141 -19.16 -17.42 -20.62
C ILE A 141 -19.81 -16.33 -19.78
N ILE A 142 -21.11 -16.48 -19.54
CA ILE A 142 -21.85 -15.68 -18.56
C ILE A 142 -21.72 -16.40 -17.22
N VAL A 143 -21.30 -15.69 -16.18
CA VAL A 143 -21.14 -16.25 -14.83
C VAL A 143 -21.95 -15.44 -13.84
N ALA A 144 -22.62 -16.11 -12.92
CA ALA A 144 -23.26 -15.50 -11.76
C ALA A 144 -22.84 -16.21 -10.49
N THR A 145 -22.45 -15.45 -9.47
CA THR A 145 -22.05 -15.97 -8.16
C THR A 145 -22.96 -15.40 -7.09
N ASP A 146 -23.58 -16.26 -6.28
CA ASP A 146 -24.36 -15.84 -5.11
C ASP A 146 -23.43 -15.28 -4.03
N TYR A 147 -23.78 -14.10 -3.48
CA TYR A 147 -22.95 -13.43 -2.48
C TYR A 147 -22.80 -14.22 -1.18
N PHE A 148 -23.86 -14.95 -0.76
CA PHE A 148 -23.88 -15.62 0.54
C PHE A 148 -23.24 -17.02 0.48
N THR A 149 -23.75 -17.88 -0.39
CA THR A 149 -23.32 -19.28 -0.52
C THR A 149 -22.04 -19.44 -1.34
N LYS A 150 -21.66 -18.41 -2.11
CA LYS A 150 -20.62 -18.48 -3.15
C LYS A 150 -20.93 -19.55 -4.22
N TRP A 151 -22.21 -19.93 -4.37
CA TRP A 151 -22.67 -20.81 -5.44
C TRP A 151 -22.51 -20.13 -6.80
N VAL A 152 -22.05 -20.88 -7.82
CA VAL A 152 -21.76 -20.37 -9.15
C VAL A 152 -22.67 -21.00 -10.20
N GLU A 153 -23.29 -20.17 -11.01
CA GLU A 153 -23.97 -20.55 -12.25
C GLU A 153 -23.17 -20.02 -13.45
N ALA A 154 -22.97 -20.85 -14.47
CA ALA A 154 -22.21 -20.46 -15.66
C ALA A 154 -22.83 -21.04 -16.94
N LYS A 155 -22.97 -20.20 -17.98
CA LYS A 155 -23.51 -20.60 -19.29
C LYS A 155 -22.56 -20.16 -20.42
N PRO A 156 -22.06 -21.11 -21.23
CA PRO A 156 -21.27 -20.75 -22.40
C PRO A 156 -22.18 -20.20 -23.52
N VAL A 157 -21.77 -19.11 -24.16
CA VAL A 157 -22.53 -18.45 -25.23
C VAL A 157 -21.65 -18.16 -26.45
N LYS A 158 -22.27 -18.09 -27.63
CA LYS A 158 -21.58 -17.80 -28.90
C LYS A 158 -21.31 -16.31 -29.09
N SER A 159 -22.18 -15.48 -28.55
CA SER A 159 -22.14 -14.02 -28.61
C SER A 159 -22.72 -13.45 -27.32
N ILE A 160 -22.19 -12.33 -26.86
CA ILE A 160 -22.73 -11.60 -25.71
C ILE A 160 -23.81 -10.66 -26.24
N THR A 161 -25.07 -11.07 -26.14
CA THR A 161 -26.24 -10.22 -26.41
C THR A 161 -27.07 -10.07 -25.14
N PHE A 162 -27.88 -9.01 -25.06
CA PHE A 162 -28.76 -8.79 -23.91
C PHE A 162 -29.79 -9.94 -23.77
N GLN A 163 -30.25 -10.51 -24.89
CA GLN A 163 -31.17 -11.66 -24.90
C GLN A 163 -30.57 -12.89 -24.20
N GLU A 164 -29.29 -13.18 -24.44
CA GLU A 164 -28.59 -14.28 -23.78
C GLU A 164 -28.44 -14.04 -22.27
N ILE A 165 -28.19 -12.79 -21.86
CA ILE A 165 -28.10 -12.41 -20.44
C ILE A 165 -29.46 -12.54 -19.75
N ILE A 166 -30.52 -12.03 -20.38
CA ILE A 166 -31.90 -12.13 -19.90
C ILE A 166 -32.30 -13.60 -19.73
N THR A 167 -32.09 -14.39 -20.77
CA THR A 167 -32.39 -15.84 -20.76
C THR A 167 -31.61 -16.55 -19.66
N PHE A 168 -30.34 -16.18 -19.47
CA PHE A 168 -29.52 -16.73 -18.39
C PHE A 168 -30.09 -16.41 -17.01
N ILE A 169 -30.52 -15.17 -16.75
CA ILE A 169 -31.09 -14.77 -15.46
C ILE A 169 -32.40 -15.52 -15.20
N GLU A 170 -33.27 -15.62 -16.21
CA GLU A 170 -34.54 -16.33 -16.07
C GLU A 170 -34.33 -17.82 -15.80
N GLU A 171 -33.53 -18.50 -16.63
CA GLU A 171 -33.35 -19.96 -16.57
C GLU A 171 -32.45 -20.40 -15.41
N GLN A 172 -31.34 -19.70 -15.19
CA GLN A 172 -30.31 -20.15 -14.24
C GLN A 172 -30.49 -19.56 -12.84
N ILE A 173 -31.15 -18.41 -12.70
CA ILE A 173 -31.35 -17.76 -11.41
C ILE A 173 -32.82 -17.86 -10.97
N ILE A 174 -33.74 -17.23 -11.71
CA ILE A 174 -35.14 -17.05 -11.27
C ILE A 174 -35.89 -18.38 -11.19
N GLN A 175 -35.84 -19.20 -12.24
CA GLN A 175 -36.55 -20.48 -12.28
C GLN A 175 -36.03 -21.50 -11.26
N ARG A 176 -34.76 -21.38 -10.84
CA ARG A 176 -34.10 -22.36 -9.96
C ARG A 176 -34.08 -21.95 -8.49
N PHE A 177 -33.81 -20.67 -8.23
CA PHE A 177 -33.60 -20.15 -6.87
C PHE A 177 -34.65 -19.11 -6.46
N GLY A 178 -35.49 -18.68 -7.39
CA GLY A 178 -36.47 -17.62 -7.19
C GLY A 178 -35.92 -16.23 -7.54
N ILE A 179 -36.78 -15.23 -7.36
CA ILE A 179 -36.47 -13.84 -7.71
C ILE A 179 -35.43 -13.29 -6.71
N PRO A 180 -34.25 -12.84 -7.17
CA PRO A 180 -33.25 -12.24 -6.29
C PRO A 180 -33.69 -10.85 -5.82
N GLU A 181 -33.07 -10.35 -4.77
CA GLU A 181 -33.27 -8.96 -4.35
C GLU A 181 -32.45 -7.98 -5.19
N SER A 182 -31.23 -8.37 -5.55
CA SER A 182 -30.36 -7.56 -6.39
C SER A 182 -29.40 -8.39 -7.23
N ILE A 183 -29.12 -7.92 -8.43
CA ILE A 183 -28.05 -8.43 -9.29
C ILE A 183 -27.06 -7.29 -9.50
N THR A 184 -25.79 -7.53 -9.17
CA THR A 184 -24.70 -6.57 -9.40
C THR A 184 -23.93 -7.00 -10.64
N THR A 185 -23.80 -6.12 -11.62
CA THR A 185 -22.99 -6.34 -12.83
C THR A 185 -21.81 -5.38 -12.86
N ASP A 186 -20.79 -5.73 -13.64
CA ASP A 186 -19.81 -4.73 -14.07
C ASP A 186 -20.45 -3.75 -15.09
N ARG A 187 -19.76 -2.65 -15.39
CA ARG A 187 -20.25 -1.63 -16.34
C ARG A 187 -20.05 -2.01 -17.80
N ALA A 188 -20.06 -3.30 -18.15
CA ALA A 188 -20.04 -3.71 -19.54
C ALA A 188 -21.32 -3.20 -20.24
N SER A 189 -21.17 -2.65 -21.45
CA SER A 189 -22.28 -2.09 -22.24
C SER A 189 -23.41 -3.09 -22.47
N SER A 190 -23.09 -4.38 -22.49
CA SER A 190 -24.04 -5.48 -22.63
C SER A 190 -25.07 -5.59 -21.51
N PHE A 191 -24.80 -5.03 -20.31
CA PHE A 191 -25.72 -5.05 -19.17
C PHE A 191 -26.63 -3.81 -19.08
N MET A 192 -26.50 -2.86 -20.01
CA MET A 192 -27.17 -1.55 -19.96
C MET A 192 -28.23 -1.33 -21.04
N SER A 193 -28.77 -2.41 -21.59
CA SER A 193 -29.88 -2.30 -22.55
C SER A 193 -31.19 -1.94 -21.82
N GLY A 194 -32.11 -1.25 -22.51
CA GLY A 194 -33.41 -0.89 -21.93
C GLY A 194 -34.20 -2.12 -21.49
N GLU A 195 -34.08 -3.21 -22.24
CA GLU A 195 -34.73 -4.50 -21.98
C GLU A 195 -34.30 -5.10 -20.64
N MET A 196 -33.05 -4.88 -20.21
CA MET A 196 -32.56 -5.37 -18.92
C MET A 196 -33.16 -4.59 -17.75
N LEU A 197 -33.42 -3.29 -17.95
CA LEU A 197 -34.13 -2.45 -16.97
C LEU A 197 -35.61 -2.83 -16.90
N ASP A 198 -36.24 -3.03 -18.05
CA ASP A 198 -37.65 -3.47 -18.14
C ASP A 198 -37.86 -4.82 -17.43
N MET A 199 -36.93 -5.77 -17.62
CA MET A 199 -36.92 -7.03 -16.87
C MET A 199 -36.81 -6.78 -15.36
N ALA A 200 -35.84 -5.97 -14.93
CA ALA A 200 -35.60 -5.71 -13.52
C ALA A 200 -36.83 -5.08 -12.86
N GLU A 201 -37.53 -4.20 -13.57
CA GLU A 201 -38.80 -3.62 -13.13
C GLU A 201 -39.92 -4.67 -13.07
N ALA A 202 -40.06 -5.52 -14.11
CA ALA A 202 -41.08 -6.56 -14.18
C ALA A 202 -40.95 -7.59 -13.04
N PHE A 203 -39.73 -8.06 -12.77
CA PHE A 203 -39.45 -9.01 -11.69
C PHE A 203 -39.19 -8.34 -10.33
N LYS A 204 -39.11 -7.01 -10.29
CA LYS A 204 -38.91 -6.19 -9.07
C LYS A 204 -37.61 -6.49 -8.31
N PHE A 205 -36.52 -6.78 -9.02
CA PHE A 205 -35.18 -6.86 -8.43
C PHE A 205 -34.35 -5.61 -8.74
N LYS A 206 -33.35 -5.32 -7.90
CA LYS A 206 -32.47 -4.16 -8.11
C LYS A 206 -31.28 -4.53 -9.00
N LEU A 207 -31.12 -3.86 -10.13
CA LEU A 207 -29.90 -3.93 -10.92
C LEU A 207 -28.88 -2.92 -10.37
N LEU A 208 -27.75 -3.40 -9.87
CA LEU A 208 -26.67 -2.60 -9.29
C LEU A 208 -25.45 -2.63 -10.22
N GLN A 209 -24.69 -1.53 -10.25
CA GLN A 209 -23.44 -1.46 -11.00
C GLN A 209 -22.25 -1.33 -10.06
N SER A 210 -21.17 -2.06 -10.35
CA SER A 210 -19.88 -1.82 -9.69
C SER A 210 -19.24 -0.51 -10.19
N THR A 211 -18.38 0.07 -9.36
CA THR A 211 -17.55 1.21 -9.77
C THR A 211 -16.52 0.76 -10.82
N PRO A 212 -16.34 1.50 -11.93
CA PRO A 212 -15.42 1.12 -12.99
C PRO A 212 -13.99 1.11 -12.44
N TYR A 213 -13.18 0.15 -12.90
CA TYR A 213 -11.76 -0.02 -12.54
C TYR A 213 -11.44 -0.50 -11.12
N TYR A 214 -12.32 -1.25 -10.45
CA TYR A 214 -11.99 -1.97 -9.20
C TYR A 214 -12.29 -3.47 -9.32
N ALA A 215 -11.41 -4.22 -10.00
CA ALA A 215 -11.52 -5.68 -10.12
C ALA A 215 -11.49 -6.40 -8.74
N GLN A 216 -10.97 -5.76 -7.70
CA GLN A 216 -10.95 -6.29 -6.34
C GLN A 216 -12.33 -6.33 -5.67
N ALA A 217 -13.34 -5.61 -6.17
CA ALA A 217 -14.68 -5.59 -5.57
C ALA A 217 -15.50 -6.87 -5.82
N ASN A 218 -15.02 -7.77 -6.69
CA ASN A 218 -15.67 -9.02 -7.08
C ASN A 218 -14.90 -10.27 -6.61
N GLY A 219 -14.04 -10.15 -5.59
CA GLY A 219 -13.34 -11.28 -4.94
C GLY A 219 -14.17 -12.05 -3.93
#